data_AF-A0A554FU05-F1
#
_entry.id   AF-A0A554FU05-F1
#
_cell.length_a   1.000
_cell.length_b   1.000
_cell.length_c   1.000
_cell.angle_alpha   90.00
_cell.angle_beta   90.00
_cell.angle_gamma   90.00
#
_symmetry.space_group_name_H-M   'P 1'
#
loop_
_entity.id
_entity.type
_entity.pdbx_description
1 polymer ?
#
loop_
_entity_poly.entity_id
_entity_poly.type
_entity_poly.pdbx_seq_one_letter_code
_entity_poly.pdbx_strand_id
1 'polypeptide(L)'
;MTTRVSINSGTRLRSTPSTLREQPLPQARTAALPQGASRQRPAATQTRPAASPQVAPRQRPATPQTRAAPQRLPRHTRDTFEAGTVRAPGSVRTPRAPATSETAAASRRTRDTYSSGNPRLDAINATPLRAGADKSCVKTTRANLQRAGMQGLPVNSGGDGNHSRGTMVQMLRSNHWQSAAIPGSSVRTIDSPAGRVQAHVLSGEAFEQAARNGQIPEGAVVFQTKHGWQYGKSPYGSDMGIARNGGVFNYKQNSNMAIYRNVREAVVLLPR
;
A
#
# COMPACT_ATOMS: atom_id res chain seq x y z
N MET A 1 28.20 -50.51 -60.31
CA MET A 1 26.73 -50.44 -60.12
C MET A 1 26.44 -49.12 -59.41
N THR A 2 25.91 -48.11 -60.13
CA THR A 2 24.47 -47.69 -60.07
C THR A 2 24.26 -46.81 -58.82
N THR A 3 23.83 -45.54 -58.77
CA THR A 3 23.21 -44.59 -59.71
C THR A 3 23.27 -43.16 -59.10
N ARG A 4 23.04 -42.17 -59.99
CA ARG A 4 22.96 -40.69 -59.84
C ARG A 4 21.81 -40.14 -58.95
N VAL A 5 21.85 -38.79 -58.84
CA VAL A 5 20.76 -37.76 -58.88
C VAL A 5 20.64 -36.95 -57.57
N SER A 6 21.10 -35.68 -57.49
CA SER A 6 20.42 -34.37 -57.79
C SER A 6 19.06 -34.21 -57.05
N ILE A 7 18.63 -33.09 -56.44
CA ILE A 7 18.35 -31.74 -56.97
C ILE A 7 17.95 -30.79 -55.80
N ASN A 8 18.31 -29.50 -55.89
CA ASN A 8 17.52 -28.24 -55.67
C ASN A 8 16.56 -28.09 -54.46
N SER A 9 16.25 -26.94 -53.85
CA SER A 9 16.46 -25.48 -53.98
C SER A 9 16.01 -24.91 -52.61
N GLY A 10 16.65 -23.91 -51.99
CA GLY A 10 16.54 -22.50 -52.35
C GLY A 10 15.41 -21.77 -51.59
N THR A 11 15.72 -21.08 -50.48
CA THR A 11 15.01 -19.86 -50.06
C THR A 11 15.96 -18.94 -49.29
N ARG A 12 16.43 -17.88 -49.96
CA ARG A 12 17.04 -16.69 -49.33
C ARG A 12 15.90 -15.76 -48.92
N LEU A 13 15.78 -15.44 -47.63
CA LEU A 13 14.99 -14.29 -47.18
C LEU A 13 15.92 -13.08 -47.05
N ARG A 14 15.55 -12.05 -47.80
CA ARG A 14 16.23 -10.76 -47.91
C ARG A 14 16.07 -9.97 -46.63
N SER A 15 17.19 -9.46 -46.13
CA SER A 15 17.26 -8.32 -45.22
C SER A 15 16.75 -7.06 -45.93
N THR A 16 15.78 -6.38 -45.35
CA THR A 16 15.40 -5.01 -45.73
C THR A 16 16.12 -4.03 -44.78
N PRO A 17 16.82 -3.01 -45.30
CA PRO A 17 17.27 -1.89 -44.48
C PRO A 17 16.10 -0.91 -44.26
N SER A 18 15.75 -0.67 -43.00
CA SER A 18 14.87 0.43 -42.61
C SER A 18 15.57 1.76 -42.82
N THR A 19 15.12 2.50 -43.82
CA THR A 19 15.43 3.90 -44.05
C THR A 19 14.87 4.74 -42.91
N LEU A 20 15.76 5.25 -42.06
CA LEU A 20 15.48 6.38 -41.16
C LEU A 20 15.16 7.59 -42.03
N ARG A 21 13.89 8.01 -42.00
CA ARG A 21 13.46 9.31 -42.51
C ARG A 21 13.62 10.31 -41.37
N GLU A 22 14.65 11.14 -41.45
CA GLU A 22 14.79 12.34 -40.62
C GLU A 22 13.53 13.21 -40.79
N GLN A 23 12.81 13.44 -39.68
CA GLN A 23 11.81 14.48 -39.60
C GLN A 23 12.52 15.79 -39.21
N PRO A 24 12.33 16.89 -39.96
CA PRO A 24 12.87 18.18 -39.56
C PRO A 24 12.13 18.71 -38.31
N LEU A 25 12.92 19.22 -37.37
CA LEU A 25 12.46 19.94 -36.18
C LEU A 25 11.49 21.08 -36.56
N PRO A 26 10.35 21.25 -35.86
CA PRO A 26 9.58 22.47 -35.96
C PRO A 26 10.35 23.63 -35.30
N GLN A 27 10.63 24.65 -36.10
CA GLN A 27 11.22 25.91 -35.69
C GLN A 27 10.40 26.55 -34.56
N ALA A 28 11.07 26.91 -33.47
CA ALA A 28 10.49 27.69 -32.39
C ALA A 28 10.10 29.08 -32.93
N ARG A 29 8.80 29.34 -33.04
CA ARG A 29 8.27 30.68 -33.21
C ARG A 29 8.42 31.43 -31.90
N THR A 30 9.36 32.36 -31.88
CA THR A 30 9.48 33.42 -30.87
C THR A 30 8.27 34.35 -30.99
N ALA A 31 7.23 34.11 -30.20
CA ALA A 31 6.14 35.06 -30.02
C ALA A 31 6.54 36.03 -28.89
N ALA A 32 6.78 37.28 -29.28
CA ALA A 32 6.94 38.39 -28.36
C ALA A 32 5.67 38.56 -27.51
N LEU A 33 5.81 38.55 -26.19
CA LEU A 33 4.77 38.92 -25.24
C LEU A 33 4.69 40.45 -25.15
N PRO A 34 3.49 41.04 -25.20
CA PRO A 34 3.30 42.47 -24.99
C PRO A 34 3.54 42.85 -23.52
N GLN A 35 4.28 43.93 -23.33
CA GLN A 35 4.42 44.65 -22.07
C GLN A 35 3.02 45.10 -21.60
N GLY A 36 2.61 44.64 -20.43
CA GLY A 36 1.30 44.92 -19.86
C GLY A 36 1.38 45.18 -18.36
N ALA A 37 1.31 46.45 -18.01
CA ALA A 37 0.76 47.03 -16.78
C ALA A 37 1.31 46.52 -15.43
N SER A 38 2.25 47.31 -14.89
CA SER A 38 2.52 47.41 -13.45
C SER A 38 1.23 47.77 -12.69
N ARG A 39 0.58 46.78 -12.09
CA ARG A 39 -0.40 47.02 -11.02
C ARG A 39 0.34 47.20 -9.71
N GLN A 40 0.44 48.46 -9.28
CA GLN A 40 0.77 48.85 -7.92
C GLN A 40 -0.13 48.10 -6.94
N ARG A 41 0.51 47.35 -6.06
CA ARG A 41 -0.10 46.70 -4.90
C ARG A 41 -0.17 47.75 -3.79
N PRO A 42 -1.35 48.15 -3.27
CA PRO A 42 -1.38 49.01 -2.10
C PRO A 42 -0.86 48.24 -0.88
N ALA A 43 0.00 48.90 -0.11
CA ALA A 43 0.57 48.41 1.12
C ALA A 43 -0.53 47.99 2.09
N ALA A 44 -0.50 46.73 2.51
CA ALA A 44 -1.30 46.26 3.63
C ALA A 44 -0.67 46.80 4.92
N THR A 45 -1.40 47.69 5.58
CA THR A 45 -1.17 48.21 6.92
C THR A 45 -0.89 47.05 7.88
N GLN A 46 0.32 47.01 8.44
CA GLN A 46 0.66 46.16 9.58
C GLN A 46 -0.08 46.68 10.82
N THR A 47 -1.22 46.09 11.14
CA THR A 47 -1.81 46.18 12.48
C THR A 47 -1.08 45.20 13.41
N ARG A 48 -0.24 45.76 14.29
CA ARG A 48 0.29 45.11 15.50
C ARG A 48 -0.87 44.49 16.30
N PRO A 49 -0.88 43.19 16.61
CA PRO A 49 -1.63 42.71 17.75
C PRO A 49 -0.88 43.07 19.04
N ALA A 50 -1.62 43.69 19.95
CA ALA A 50 -1.19 44.06 21.29
C ALA A 50 -0.75 42.82 22.09
N ALA A 51 0.26 43.03 22.92
CA ALA A 51 0.79 42.06 23.86
C ALA A 51 -0.33 41.56 24.80
N SER A 52 -0.53 40.24 24.84
CA SER A 52 -1.29 39.59 25.91
C SER A 52 -0.36 39.40 27.12
N PRO A 53 -0.81 39.70 28.35
CA PRO A 53 0.01 39.52 29.54
C PRO A 53 0.24 38.03 29.84
N GLN A 54 1.49 37.70 30.16
CA GLN A 54 1.90 36.40 30.68
C GLN A 54 1.19 36.12 32.01
N VAL A 55 0.29 35.14 32.02
CA VAL A 55 -0.18 34.51 33.25
C VAL A 55 0.80 33.40 33.61
N ALA A 56 1.50 33.58 34.74
CA ALA A 56 2.40 32.60 35.31
C ALA A 56 1.67 31.29 35.64
N PRO A 57 2.24 30.11 35.31
CA PRO A 57 1.70 28.85 35.80
C PRO A 57 2.02 28.68 37.29
N ARG A 58 0.97 28.65 38.12
CA ARG A 58 1.06 28.19 39.51
C ARG A 58 1.55 26.74 39.53
N GLN A 59 2.75 26.55 40.08
CA GLN A 59 3.26 25.25 40.49
C GLN A 59 2.33 24.67 41.57
N ARG A 60 1.76 23.50 41.32
CA ARG A 60 1.15 22.66 42.36
C ARG A 60 2.16 21.60 42.81
N PRO A 61 2.23 21.33 44.12
CA PRO A 61 3.21 20.40 44.69
C PRO A 61 2.92 18.95 44.31
N ALA A 62 4.01 18.19 44.19
CA ALA A 62 4.05 16.76 43.93
C ALA A 62 3.44 15.96 45.08
N THR A 63 2.55 15.02 44.75
CA THR A 63 2.07 13.98 45.66
C THR A 63 2.90 12.71 45.44
N PRO A 64 3.34 12.00 46.51
CA PRO A 64 4.25 10.88 46.39
C PRO A 64 3.60 9.60 45.84
N GLN A 65 4.48 8.78 45.26
CA GLN A 65 4.26 7.49 44.63
C GLN A 65 3.58 6.45 45.56
N THR A 66 2.59 5.72 45.02
CA THR A 66 2.26 4.37 45.49
C THR A 66 2.61 3.37 44.41
N ARG A 67 3.60 2.54 44.74
CA ARG A 67 4.17 1.44 43.96
C ARG A 67 3.15 0.29 43.93
N ALA A 68 2.53 0.02 42.78
CA ALA A 68 1.76 -1.20 42.55
C ALA A 68 2.60 -2.19 41.73
N ALA A 69 2.81 -3.37 42.31
CA ALA A 69 3.54 -4.51 41.75
C ALA A 69 2.89 -5.06 40.46
N PRO A 70 3.65 -5.75 39.59
CA PRO A 70 3.12 -6.27 38.33
C PRO A 70 2.17 -7.44 38.57
N GLN A 71 0.89 -7.28 38.20
CA GLN A 71 -0.01 -8.41 38.10
C GLN A 71 0.34 -9.25 36.86
N ARG A 72 0.77 -10.47 37.16
CA ARG A 72 1.09 -11.55 36.24
C ARG A 72 -0.22 -12.05 35.63
N LEU A 73 -0.50 -11.70 34.39
CA LEU A 73 -1.65 -12.26 33.65
C LEU A 73 -1.39 -13.75 33.33
N PRO A 74 -2.34 -14.65 33.62
CA PRO A 74 -2.21 -16.07 33.32
C PRO A 74 -2.24 -16.34 31.82
N ARG A 75 -1.37 -17.26 31.39
CA ARG A 75 -1.41 -17.91 30.07
C ARG A 75 -2.73 -18.67 29.98
N HIS A 76 -3.67 -18.17 29.19
CA HIS A 76 -4.81 -18.97 28.76
C HIS A 76 -4.43 -19.80 27.54
N THR A 77 -4.54 -21.09 27.79
CA THR A 77 -4.46 -22.23 26.90
C THR A 77 -5.39 -22.06 25.71
N ARG A 78 -4.85 -22.51 24.57
CA ARG A 78 -5.53 -23.07 23.40
C ARG A 78 -6.84 -23.77 23.80
N ASP A 79 -7.96 -23.33 23.25
CA ASP A 79 -9.17 -24.15 23.15
C ASP A 79 -9.90 -23.87 21.83
N THR A 80 -9.82 -24.88 20.96
CA THR A 80 -10.94 -25.55 20.29
C THR A 80 -12.11 -24.67 19.82
N PHE A 81 -12.13 -24.36 18.51
CA PHE A 81 -13.36 -24.01 17.81
C PHE A 81 -14.24 -25.26 17.69
N GLU A 82 -15.10 -25.51 18.66
CA GLU A 82 -16.29 -26.35 18.47
C GLU A 82 -17.44 -25.49 17.93
N ALA A 83 -18.00 -25.95 16.81
CA ALA A 83 -19.15 -25.36 16.15
C ALA A 83 -20.45 -25.71 16.90
N GLY A 84 -20.87 -24.84 17.82
CA GLY A 84 -22.21 -24.87 18.40
C GLY A 84 -23.27 -24.47 17.37
N THR A 85 -24.00 -25.46 16.86
CA THR A 85 -25.09 -25.26 15.89
C THR A 85 -26.39 -25.01 16.65
N VAL A 86 -26.83 -23.75 16.75
CA VAL A 86 -28.22 -23.44 17.15
C VAL A 86 -29.10 -23.48 15.89
N ARG A 87 -30.03 -24.43 15.89
CA ARG A 87 -30.96 -24.78 14.81
C ARG A 87 -32.04 -23.71 14.65
N ALA A 88 -32.15 -23.11 13.46
CA ALA A 88 -33.36 -22.48 12.98
C ALA A 88 -33.92 -23.32 11.81
N PRO A 89 -35.20 -23.69 11.78
CA PRO A 89 -35.78 -24.45 10.68
C PRO A 89 -36.08 -23.52 9.51
N GLY A 90 -35.62 -23.87 8.29
CA GLY A 90 -36.17 -23.30 7.05
C GLY A 90 -35.23 -22.54 6.11
N SER A 91 -33.93 -22.84 6.05
CA SER A 91 -33.10 -22.35 4.93
C SER A 91 -32.26 -23.47 4.33
N VAL A 92 -32.58 -23.83 3.10
CA VAL A 92 -31.80 -24.73 2.24
C VAL A 92 -30.42 -24.11 2.05
N ARG A 93 -29.42 -24.63 2.77
CA ARG A 93 -28.00 -24.34 2.50
C ARG A 93 -27.59 -25.13 1.27
N THR A 94 -27.35 -24.44 0.16
CA THR A 94 -26.46 -24.96 -0.88
C THR A 94 -25.10 -25.25 -0.22
N PRO A 95 -24.52 -26.46 -0.38
CA PRO A 95 -23.19 -26.75 0.14
C PRO A 95 -22.17 -25.77 -0.45
N ARG A 96 -21.52 -24.99 0.41
CA ARG A 96 -20.33 -24.22 0.03
C ARG A 96 -19.26 -25.24 -0.35
N ALA A 97 -18.89 -25.28 -1.63
CA ALA A 97 -17.84 -26.15 -2.11
C ALA A 97 -16.57 -25.92 -1.27
N PRO A 98 -15.92 -26.99 -0.78
CA PRO A 98 -14.61 -26.86 -0.16
C PRO A 98 -13.68 -26.22 -1.19
N ALA A 99 -12.85 -25.26 -0.75
CA ALA A 99 -11.75 -24.79 -1.57
C ALA A 99 -10.96 -26.03 -2.02
N THR A 100 -10.78 -26.20 -3.32
CA THR A 100 -10.01 -27.33 -3.87
C THR A 100 -8.66 -27.41 -3.16
N SER A 101 -8.20 -28.63 -2.87
CA SER A 101 -6.97 -28.90 -2.12
C SER A 101 -5.75 -28.13 -2.65
N GLU A 102 -5.76 -27.83 -3.96
CA GLU A 102 -4.75 -27.04 -4.66
C GLU A 102 -4.74 -25.56 -4.24
N THR A 103 -5.91 -24.95 -4.05
CA THR A 103 -6.04 -23.55 -3.59
C THR A 103 -5.55 -23.41 -2.15
N ALA A 104 -5.86 -24.38 -1.30
CA ALA A 104 -5.38 -24.43 0.08
C ALA A 104 -3.85 -24.63 0.15
N ALA A 105 -3.29 -25.50 -0.69
CA ALA A 105 -1.85 -25.75 -0.78
C ALA A 105 -1.08 -24.54 -1.32
N ALA A 106 -1.56 -23.88 -2.38
CA ALA A 106 -0.97 -22.66 -2.92
C ALA A 106 -0.99 -21.51 -1.89
N SER A 107 -2.04 -21.44 -1.08
CA SER A 107 -2.18 -20.42 -0.04
C SER A 107 -1.23 -20.66 1.15
N ARG A 108 -1.03 -21.93 1.55
CA ARG A 108 0.00 -22.29 2.54
C ARG A 108 1.40 -21.97 2.02
N ARG A 109 1.75 -22.40 0.80
CA ARG A 109 3.06 -22.10 0.20
C ARG A 109 3.35 -20.60 0.14
N THR A 110 2.38 -19.79 -0.28
CA THR A 110 2.57 -18.32 -0.37
C THR A 110 2.77 -17.71 1.03
N ARG A 111 1.97 -18.15 2.01
CA ARG A 111 2.12 -17.69 3.40
C ARG A 111 3.48 -18.10 3.96
N ASP A 112 3.91 -19.34 3.73
CA ASP A 112 5.18 -19.85 4.21
C ASP A 112 6.35 -19.10 3.55
N THR A 113 6.29 -18.84 2.23
CA THR A 113 7.30 -18.07 1.50
C THR A 113 7.48 -16.64 2.02
N TYR A 114 6.41 -15.98 2.49
CA TYR A 114 6.48 -14.58 2.94
C TYR A 114 6.49 -14.40 4.47
N SER A 115 5.99 -15.37 5.24
CA SER A 115 5.85 -15.28 6.71
C SER A 115 6.90 -16.09 7.46
N SER A 116 7.51 -17.12 6.87
CA SER A 116 8.60 -17.83 7.54
C SER A 116 9.92 -17.06 7.33
N GLY A 117 10.44 -16.47 8.40
CA GLY A 117 11.80 -15.93 8.44
C GLY A 117 12.00 -14.46 8.06
N ASN A 118 10.94 -13.62 8.03
CA ASN A 118 11.11 -12.17 7.85
C ASN A 118 11.04 -11.43 9.21
N PRO A 119 12.18 -11.15 9.86
CA PRO A 119 12.19 -10.54 11.19
C PRO A 119 11.60 -9.13 11.23
N ARG A 120 11.60 -8.42 10.09
CA ARG A 120 10.98 -7.08 10.00
C ARG A 120 9.46 -7.17 9.93
N LEU A 121 8.93 -8.18 9.23
CA LEU A 121 7.49 -8.46 9.23
C LEU A 121 7.03 -8.86 10.63
N ASP A 122 7.79 -9.71 11.32
CA ASP A 122 7.55 -10.10 12.70
C ASP A 122 7.60 -8.90 13.66
N ALA A 123 8.55 -7.97 13.47
CA ALA A 123 8.63 -6.75 14.26
C ALA A 123 7.39 -5.86 14.09
N ILE A 124 6.88 -5.71 12.85
CA ILE A 124 5.62 -5.02 12.61
C ILE A 124 4.48 -5.76 13.32
N ASN A 125 4.44 -7.09 13.22
CA ASN A 125 3.39 -7.89 13.85
C ASN A 125 3.45 -7.85 15.40
N ALA A 126 4.64 -7.79 16.00
CA ALA A 126 4.80 -7.66 17.45
C ALA A 126 4.45 -6.26 17.98
N THR A 127 4.49 -5.24 17.12
CA THR A 127 4.26 -3.85 17.53
C THR A 127 2.79 -3.58 17.82
N PRO A 128 2.41 -3.14 19.03
CA PRO A 128 1.04 -2.74 19.35
C PRO A 128 0.62 -1.54 18.51
N LEU A 129 -0.46 -1.65 17.72
CA LEU A 129 -0.91 -0.59 16.82
C LEU A 129 -1.64 0.52 17.59
N ARG A 130 -1.38 1.78 17.21
CA ARG A 130 -1.99 2.97 17.80
C ARG A 130 -2.90 3.64 16.78
N ALA A 131 -4.12 3.91 17.20
CA ALA A 131 -5.10 4.62 16.40
C ALA A 131 -4.68 6.08 16.17
N GLY A 132 -5.26 6.70 15.15
CA GLY A 132 -5.07 8.11 14.85
C GLY A 132 -6.38 8.79 14.51
N ALA A 133 -6.31 10.09 14.23
CA ALA A 133 -7.47 10.87 13.83
C ALA A 133 -8.10 10.34 12.53
N ASP A 134 -9.37 10.66 12.30
CA ASP A 134 -10.03 10.32 11.04
C ASP A 134 -9.27 10.91 9.84
N LYS A 135 -9.27 10.17 8.73
CA LYS A 135 -8.61 10.54 7.46
C LYS A 135 -7.07 10.68 7.57
N SER A 136 -6.45 10.04 8.56
CA SER A 136 -5.00 10.08 8.79
C SER A 136 -4.27 8.78 8.44
N CYS A 137 -4.76 8.00 7.47
CA CYS A 137 -4.26 6.64 7.21
C CYS A 137 -2.74 6.58 6.95
N VAL A 138 -2.19 7.50 6.17
CA VAL A 138 -0.75 7.57 5.89
C VAL A 138 0.03 7.93 7.14
N LYS A 139 -0.37 9.01 7.84
CA LYS A 139 0.32 9.49 9.06
C LYS A 139 0.33 8.40 10.13
N THR A 140 -0.81 7.77 10.36
CA THR A 140 -0.97 6.74 11.39
C THR A 140 -0.21 5.48 11.02
N THR A 141 -0.35 4.98 9.79
CA THR A 141 0.39 3.79 9.34
C THR A 141 1.89 4.01 9.45
N ARG A 142 2.39 5.17 8.97
CA ARG A 142 3.81 5.51 9.08
C ARG A 142 4.29 5.55 10.53
N ALA A 143 3.56 6.19 11.43
CA ALA A 143 3.94 6.26 12.85
C ALA A 143 3.98 4.86 13.50
N ASN A 144 3.07 3.96 13.11
CA ASN A 144 3.10 2.56 13.55
C ASN A 144 4.33 1.82 13.02
N LEU A 145 4.66 1.96 11.73
CA LEU A 145 5.84 1.35 11.11
C LEU A 145 7.15 1.90 11.69
N GLN A 146 7.22 3.20 11.99
CA GLN A 146 8.37 3.81 12.66
C GLN A 146 8.59 3.22 14.05
N ARG A 147 7.52 3.02 14.85
CA ARG A 147 7.63 2.36 16.16
C ARG A 147 8.05 0.90 16.05
N ALA A 148 7.74 0.24 14.94
CA ALA A 148 8.24 -1.09 14.62
C ALA A 148 9.69 -1.10 14.13
N GLY A 149 10.37 0.05 14.07
CA GLY A 149 11.77 0.15 13.62
C GLY A 149 11.94 0.10 12.10
N MET A 150 10.88 0.30 11.31
CA MET A 150 10.97 0.19 9.86
C MET A 150 11.66 1.40 9.23
N GLN A 151 12.50 1.11 8.24
CA GLN A 151 13.24 2.08 7.43
C GLN A 151 12.56 2.33 6.09
N GLY A 152 13.07 3.29 5.31
CA GLY A 152 12.53 3.61 3.98
C GLY A 152 11.14 4.23 3.99
N LEU A 153 10.72 4.77 5.15
CA LEU A 153 9.46 5.48 5.30
C LEU A 153 9.63 6.94 4.89
N PRO A 154 8.71 7.52 4.10
CA PRO A 154 8.83 8.91 3.68
C PRO A 154 8.74 9.87 4.87
N VAL A 155 9.67 10.84 4.94
CA VAL A 155 9.79 11.79 6.06
C VAL A 155 8.76 12.92 6.01
N ASN A 156 8.23 13.25 4.83
CA ASN A 156 7.28 14.34 4.64
C ASN A 156 5.86 13.83 4.33
N SER A 157 4.94 14.18 5.21
CA SER A 157 3.52 14.39 4.85
C SER A 157 3.04 15.69 5.50
N GLY A 158 3.93 16.69 5.56
CA GLY A 158 3.62 18.03 6.03
C GLY A 158 3.04 18.82 4.86
N GLY A 159 1.78 19.22 4.98
CA GLY A 159 1.01 19.89 3.91
C GLY A 159 0.36 18.92 2.91
N ASP A 160 1.05 17.84 2.53
CA ASP A 160 0.55 16.87 1.55
C ASP A 160 -0.34 15.81 2.21
N GLY A 161 -1.64 16.09 2.23
CA GLY A 161 -2.67 15.26 2.82
C GLY A 161 -2.62 13.81 2.33
N ASN A 162 -2.57 12.86 3.27
CA ASN A 162 -2.98 11.46 3.12
C ASN A 162 -2.76 10.80 1.73
N HIS A 163 -1.58 10.96 1.13
CA HIS A 163 -1.32 10.51 -0.25
C HIS A 163 -0.74 9.09 -0.30
N SER A 164 -1.62 8.09 -0.14
CA SER A 164 -1.23 6.67 -0.07
C SER A 164 -0.41 6.21 -1.30
N ARG A 165 -0.80 6.64 -2.51
CA ARG A 165 -0.07 6.31 -3.75
C ARG A 165 1.38 6.82 -3.77
N GLY A 166 1.60 8.09 -3.41
CA GLY A 166 2.93 8.67 -3.33
C GLY A 166 3.77 8.03 -2.23
N THR A 167 3.14 7.63 -1.13
CA THR A 167 3.79 6.89 -0.04
C THR A 167 4.28 5.51 -0.51
N MET A 168 3.44 4.75 -1.21
CA MET A 168 3.81 3.45 -1.80
C MET A 168 5.02 3.57 -2.73
N VAL A 169 5.00 4.56 -3.63
CA VAL A 169 6.11 4.80 -4.58
C VAL A 169 7.40 5.11 -3.84
N GLN A 170 7.37 5.98 -2.83
CA GLN A 170 8.55 6.30 -2.02
C GLN A 170 9.08 5.08 -1.26
N MET A 171 8.19 4.30 -0.65
CA MET A 171 8.57 3.07 0.06
C MET A 171 9.24 2.07 -0.89
N LEU A 172 8.69 1.83 -2.07
CA LEU A 172 9.29 0.93 -3.08
C LEU A 172 10.65 1.45 -3.58
N ARG A 173 10.81 2.76 -3.79
CA ARG A 173 12.09 3.36 -4.21
C ARG A 173 13.17 3.36 -3.14
N SER A 174 12.79 3.20 -1.87
CA SER A 174 13.73 3.20 -0.76
C SER A 174 14.58 1.92 -0.66
N ASN A 175 14.26 0.88 -1.45
CA ASN A 175 14.85 -0.46 -1.38
C ASN A 175 14.65 -1.22 -0.06
N HIS A 176 13.98 -0.64 0.95
CA HIS A 176 13.61 -1.33 2.19
C HIS A 176 12.28 -2.10 2.11
N TRP A 177 11.57 -1.95 0.99
CA TRP A 177 10.25 -2.54 0.76
C TRP A 177 10.17 -3.20 -0.61
N GLN A 178 9.33 -4.22 -0.71
CA GLN A 178 9.03 -4.88 -1.98
C GLN A 178 7.55 -5.19 -2.11
N SER A 179 7.06 -5.19 -3.34
CA SER A 179 5.71 -5.64 -3.64
C SER A 179 5.66 -7.17 -3.63
N ALA A 180 4.69 -7.74 -2.91
CA ALA A 180 4.50 -9.18 -2.86
C ALA A 180 3.87 -9.71 -4.16
N ALA A 181 4.48 -10.73 -4.76
CA ALA A 181 3.92 -11.49 -5.87
C ALA A 181 2.87 -12.48 -5.36
N ILE A 182 1.67 -11.98 -5.06
CA ILE A 182 0.54 -12.79 -4.61
C ILE A 182 -0.15 -13.41 -5.83
N PRO A 183 -0.62 -14.67 -5.78
CA PRO A 183 -1.36 -15.29 -6.87
C PRO A 183 -2.51 -14.40 -7.40
N GLY A 184 -2.62 -14.28 -8.72
CA GLY A 184 -3.59 -13.40 -9.37
C GLY A 184 -3.15 -11.94 -9.50
N SER A 185 -1.95 -11.58 -9.03
CA SER A 185 -1.35 -10.25 -9.28
C SER A 185 -0.67 -10.17 -10.65
N SER A 186 -0.56 -8.96 -11.19
CA SER A 186 0.21 -8.66 -12.40
C SER A 186 1.20 -7.53 -12.13
N VAL A 187 2.41 -7.61 -12.72
CA VAL A 187 3.38 -6.52 -12.62
C VAL A 187 2.87 -5.33 -13.44
N ARG A 188 2.76 -4.18 -12.79
CA ARG A 188 2.32 -2.94 -13.43
C ARG A 188 3.17 -1.76 -12.99
N THR A 189 3.32 -0.81 -13.90
CA THR A 189 3.95 0.47 -13.63
C THR A 189 3.00 1.38 -12.87
N ILE A 190 3.39 1.85 -11.69
CA ILE A 190 2.66 2.85 -10.92
C ILE A 190 3.42 4.17 -10.98
N ASP A 191 2.78 5.18 -11.55
CA ASP A 191 3.27 6.55 -11.63
C ASP A 191 2.77 7.36 -10.42
N SER A 192 3.46 8.38 -9.97
CA SER A 192 2.98 9.37 -9.00
C SER A 192 3.87 10.61 -9.09
N PRO A 193 3.50 11.75 -8.46
CA PRO A 193 4.42 12.88 -8.33
C PRO A 193 5.77 12.51 -7.69
N ALA A 194 5.81 11.45 -6.86
CA ALA A 194 7.04 10.93 -6.26
C ALA A 194 7.87 10.02 -7.18
N GLY A 195 7.46 9.85 -8.44
CA GLY A 195 8.14 9.05 -9.46
C GLY A 195 7.38 7.78 -9.85
N ARG A 196 8.09 6.86 -10.50
CA ARG A 196 7.55 5.67 -11.14
C ARG A 196 8.22 4.40 -10.62
N VAL A 197 7.44 3.36 -10.36
CA VAL A 197 7.90 2.05 -9.87
C VAL A 197 7.13 0.92 -10.55
N GLN A 198 7.69 -0.30 -10.55
CA GLN A 198 6.94 -1.52 -10.84
C GLN A 198 6.44 -2.16 -9.53
N ALA A 199 5.21 -2.64 -9.52
CA ALA A 199 4.62 -3.36 -8.40
C ALA A 199 3.70 -4.48 -8.88
N HIS A 200 3.51 -5.49 -8.03
CA HIS A 200 2.50 -6.53 -8.22
C HIS A 200 1.14 -5.98 -7.79
N VAL A 201 0.26 -5.78 -8.77
CA VAL A 201 -1.08 -5.22 -8.59
C VAL A 201 -2.11 -6.33 -8.66
N LEU A 202 -2.98 -6.39 -7.65
CA LEU A 202 -4.18 -7.22 -7.61
C LEU A 202 -5.38 -6.38 -8.06
N SER A 203 -6.31 -6.97 -8.81
CA SER A 203 -7.67 -6.42 -8.92
C SER A 203 -8.35 -6.49 -7.54
N GLY A 204 -9.43 -5.72 -7.34
CA GLY A 204 -10.21 -5.76 -6.11
C GLY A 204 -10.69 -7.18 -5.76
N GLU A 205 -11.24 -7.90 -6.73
CA GLU A 205 -11.70 -9.28 -6.57
C GLU A 205 -10.55 -10.24 -6.23
N ALA A 206 -9.42 -10.14 -6.94
CA ALA A 206 -8.25 -10.97 -6.65
C ALA A 206 -7.68 -10.69 -5.24
N PHE A 207 -7.68 -9.42 -4.81
CA PHE A 207 -7.26 -9.05 -3.47
C PHE A 207 -8.19 -9.62 -2.39
N GLU A 208 -9.50 -9.53 -2.57
CA GLU A 208 -10.45 -10.14 -1.65
C GLU A 208 -10.31 -11.66 -1.59
N GLN A 209 -10.08 -12.30 -2.74
CA GLN A 209 -9.85 -13.74 -2.78
C GLN A 209 -8.55 -14.13 -2.06
N ALA A 210 -7.47 -13.38 -2.28
CA ALA A 210 -6.21 -13.58 -1.57
C ALA A 210 -6.37 -13.38 -0.05
N ALA A 211 -7.13 -12.38 0.37
CA ALA A 211 -7.47 -12.16 1.78
C ALA A 211 -8.26 -13.33 2.37
N ARG A 212 -9.32 -13.81 1.71
CA ARG A 212 -10.11 -14.98 2.14
C ARG A 212 -9.27 -16.25 2.22
N ASN A 213 -8.30 -16.39 1.33
CA ASN A 213 -7.36 -17.50 1.31
C ASN A 213 -6.22 -17.34 2.34
N GLY A 214 -6.17 -16.21 3.05
CA GLY A 214 -5.13 -15.90 4.03
C GLY A 214 -3.73 -15.80 3.42
N GLN A 215 -3.65 -15.29 2.18
CA GLN A 215 -2.40 -15.08 1.44
C GLN A 215 -1.78 -13.71 1.71
N ILE A 216 -2.52 -12.80 2.37
CA ILE A 216 -2.01 -11.49 2.79
C ILE A 216 -1.31 -11.69 4.15
N PRO A 217 0.02 -11.50 4.26
CA PRO A 217 0.73 -11.72 5.51
C PRO A 217 0.35 -10.68 6.57
N GLU A 218 0.27 -11.12 7.83
CA GLU A 218 0.15 -10.23 8.98
C GLU A 218 1.37 -9.32 9.06
N GLY A 219 1.17 -8.03 9.34
CA GLY A 219 2.23 -7.01 9.33
C GLY A 219 2.56 -6.45 7.94
N ALA A 220 2.02 -6.99 6.85
CA ALA A 220 2.19 -6.41 5.52
C ALA A 220 1.53 -5.03 5.43
N VAL A 221 2.07 -4.15 4.59
CA VAL A 221 1.45 -2.85 4.32
C VAL A 221 0.59 -2.96 3.07
N VAL A 222 -0.71 -2.73 3.23
CA VAL A 222 -1.70 -2.86 2.16
C VAL A 222 -2.07 -1.47 1.67
N PHE A 223 -1.97 -1.25 0.37
CA PHE A 223 -2.45 -0.06 -0.34
C PHE A 223 -3.66 -0.44 -1.18
N GLN A 224 -4.72 0.36 -1.14
CA GLN A 224 -5.95 0.14 -1.89
C GLN A 224 -6.41 1.41 -2.57
N THR A 225 -7.07 1.28 -3.73
CA THR A 225 -7.66 2.40 -4.47
C THR A 225 -9.05 2.04 -4.99
N LYS A 226 -9.96 3.03 -5.03
CA LYS A 226 -11.30 2.90 -5.65
C LYS A 226 -11.31 3.15 -7.15
N HIS A 227 -10.26 3.78 -7.67
CA HIS A 227 -10.21 4.24 -9.06
C HIS A 227 -9.20 3.47 -9.91
N GLY A 228 -8.27 2.76 -9.27
CA GLY A 228 -7.13 2.11 -9.91
C GLY A 228 -5.89 3.01 -9.91
N TRP A 229 -4.72 2.41 -10.03
CA TRP A 229 -3.43 3.07 -9.93
C TRP A 229 -3.05 3.86 -11.19
N GLN A 230 -3.86 3.81 -12.25
CA GLN A 230 -3.69 4.65 -13.44
C GLN A 230 -4.63 5.86 -13.46
N TYR A 231 -5.55 5.97 -12.50
CA TYR A 231 -6.52 7.05 -12.48
C TYR A 231 -5.92 8.33 -11.88
N GLY A 232 -5.59 9.28 -12.76
CA GLY A 232 -5.09 10.61 -12.39
C GLY A 232 -3.84 10.58 -11.48
N LYS A 233 -3.43 11.74 -10.95
CA LYS A 233 -2.39 11.84 -9.90
C LYS A 233 -3.00 12.28 -8.54
N SER A 234 -4.32 12.22 -8.41
CA SER A 234 -5.06 12.71 -7.25
C SER A 234 -4.71 11.91 -5.97
N PRO A 235 -4.63 12.57 -4.79
CA PRO A 235 -4.48 11.88 -3.50
C PRO A 235 -5.76 11.14 -3.07
N TYR A 236 -6.91 11.49 -3.64
CA TYR A 236 -8.21 10.98 -3.21
C TYR A 236 -8.48 9.55 -3.71
N GLY A 237 -9.25 8.82 -2.91
CA GLY A 237 -9.71 7.47 -3.25
C GLY A 237 -8.62 6.40 -3.13
N SER A 238 -7.54 6.66 -2.39
CA SER A 238 -6.52 5.67 -2.04
C SER A 238 -6.20 5.69 -0.55
N ASP A 239 -6.22 4.53 0.10
CA ASP A 239 -5.86 4.37 1.51
C ASP A 239 -4.74 3.33 1.68
N MET A 240 -4.07 3.39 2.82
CA MET A 240 -3.11 2.39 3.25
C MET A 240 -3.31 1.98 4.70
N GLY A 241 -2.82 0.79 5.04
CA GLY A 241 -2.79 0.31 6.41
C GLY A 241 -1.93 -0.93 6.57
N ILE A 242 -1.86 -1.45 7.79
CA ILE A 242 -1.13 -2.66 8.16
C ILE A 242 -2.14 -3.81 8.23
N ALA A 243 -1.89 -4.90 7.52
CA ALA A 243 -2.65 -6.13 7.66
C ALA A 243 -2.53 -6.62 9.11
N ARG A 244 -3.67 -6.71 9.80
CA ARG A 244 -3.77 -7.09 11.19
C ARG A 244 -5.04 -7.88 11.49
N ASN A 245 -4.89 -9.09 12.01
CA ASN A 245 -5.96 -9.95 12.53
C ASN A 245 -7.12 -10.12 11.53
N GLY A 246 -6.79 -10.46 10.28
CA GLY A 246 -7.81 -10.64 9.23
C GLY A 246 -8.45 -9.33 8.70
N GLY A 247 -7.99 -8.17 9.16
CA GLY A 247 -8.40 -6.86 8.67
C GLY A 247 -7.21 -5.96 8.32
N VAL A 248 -7.50 -4.73 7.88
CA VAL A 248 -6.47 -3.70 7.72
C VAL A 248 -6.62 -2.64 8.80
N PHE A 249 -5.55 -2.40 9.56
CA PHE A 249 -5.44 -1.30 10.49
C PHE A 249 -4.86 -0.07 9.78
N ASN A 250 -5.63 1.00 9.63
CA ASN A 250 -5.16 2.24 9.00
C ASN A 250 -4.94 3.35 10.03
N TYR A 251 -5.98 4.12 10.33
CA TYR A 251 -6.09 4.98 11.50
C TYR A 251 -7.01 4.35 12.57
N LYS A 252 -7.76 3.31 12.20
CA LYS A 252 -8.54 2.43 13.07
C LYS A 252 -8.49 1.00 12.54
N GLN A 253 -8.90 0.04 13.36
CA GLN A 253 -9.06 -1.34 12.89
C GLN A 253 -10.28 -1.42 11.97
N ASN A 254 -10.11 -1.93 10.75
CA ASN A 254 -11.22 -2.34 9.90
C ASN A 254 -11.55 -3.81 10.18
N SER A 255 -12.83 -4.16 10.11
CA SER A 255 -13.31 -5.53 10.33
C SER A 255 -12.93 -6.48 9.20
N ASN A 256 -12.54 -5.93 8.05
CA ASN A 256 -12.22 -6.68 6.83
C ASN A 256 -10.89 -6.21 6.24
N MET A 257 -10.31 -7.03 5.36
CA MET A 257 -9.11 -6.66 4.60
C MET A 257 -9.37 -5.51 3.60
N ALA A 258 -10.61 -5.35 3.12
CA ALA A 258 -10.98 -4.23 2.26
C ALA A 258 -11.30 -2.97 3.10
N ILE A 259 -10.56 -1.88 2.88
CA ILE A 259 -10.81 -0.56 3.47
C ILE A 259 -12.03 0.08 2.79
N TYR A 260 -12.18 -0.16 1.49
CA TYR A 260 -13.29 0.34 0.69
C TYR A 260 -14.27 -0.77 0.35
N ARG A 261 -15.56 -0.44 0.22
CA ARG A 261 -16.56 -1.37 -0.33
C ARG A 261 -16.32 -1.70 -1.80
N ASN A 262 -15.68 -0.80 -2.53
CA ASN A 262 -15.42 -0.90 -3.96
C ASN A 262 -13.92 -0.76 -4.26
N VAL A 263 -13.09 -1.64 -3.69
CA VAL A 263 -11.67 -1.70 -4.03
C VAL A 263 -11.56 -2.03 -5.52
N ARG A 264 -10.87 -1.19 -6.29
CA ARG A 264 -10.59 -1.43 -7.70
C ARG A 264 -9.29 -2.20 -7.86
N GLU A 265 -8.24 -1.76 -7.15
CA GLU A 265 -6.92 -2.36 -7.18
C GLU A 265 -6.26 -2.29 -5.81
N ALA A 266 -5.37 -3.24 -5.53
CA ALA A 266 -4.58 -3.28 -4.31
C ALA A 266 -3.12 -3.64 -4.61
N VAL A 267 -2.22 -3.17 -3.74
CA VAL A 267 -0.81 -3.54 -3.72
C VAL A 267 -0.45 -3.89 -2.28
N VAL A 268 0.32 -4.96 -2.10
CA VAL A 268 0.77 -5.43 -0.79
C VAL A 268 2.28 -5.31 -0.75
N LEU A 269 2.79 -4.57 0.23
CA LEU A 269 4.21 -4.39 0.47
C LEU A 269 4.67 -5.20 1.68
N LEU A 270 5.86 -5.79 1.54
CA LEU A 270 6.58 -6.48 2.59
C LEU A 270 7.91 -5.75 2.86
N PRO A 271 8.37 -5.69 4.11
CA PRO A 271 9.70 -5.19 4.40
C PRO A 271 10.76 -6.17 3.85
N ARG A 272 11.87 -5.64 3.37
CA ARG A 272 13.04 -6.41 2.91
C ARG A 272 14.04 -6.63 4.02
#